data_AF-A0A1I7JUL0-F1
#
_entry.id   AF-A0A1I7JUL0-F1
#
_cell.length_a   1.000
_cell.length_b   1.000
_cell.length_c   1.000
_cell.angle_alpha   90.00
_cell.angle_beta   90.00
_cell.angle_gamma   90.00
#
_symmetry.space_group_name_H-M   'P 1'
#
loop_
_entity.id
_entity.type
_entity.pdbx_description
1 polymer ?
#
loop_
_entity_poly.entity_id
_entity_poly.type
_entity_poly.pdbx_seq_one_letter_code
_entity_poly.pdbx_strand_id
1 'polypeptide(L)'
;MSKMSELSAMIDSLIKCGESLAETGRALKEFYSESTEETPVKPEKKAKKQESSPSEATAEKQYSKEEVRGILAKKANEADGRFKADVKTIVQKYGNGGSLTDVDPKDYAALVTEVEGLTDA
;
A
#
# COMPACT_ATOMS: atom_id res chain seq x y z
N MET A 1 36.10 -1.97 -27.64
CA MET A 1 35.64 -2.88 -26.57
C MET A 1 34.95 -2.17 -25.40
N SER A 2 35.24 -0.90 -25.09
CA SER A 2 34.74 -0.20 -23.89
C SER A 2 33.24 -0.32 -23.61
N LYS A 3 32.37 -0.21 -24.62
CA LYS A 3 30.90 -0.29 -24.44
C LYS A 3 30.41 -1.61 -23.83
N MET A 4 31.10 -2.74 -24.06
CA MET A 4 30.75 -4.02 -23.42
C MET A 4 31.23 -4.07 -21.96
N SER A 5 32.39 -3.48 -21.65
CA SER A 5 32.88 -3.36 -20.27
C SER A 5 31.98 -2.47 -19.42
N GLU A 6 31.46 -1.39 -20.01
CA GLU A 6 30.52 -0.47 -19.38
C GLU A 6 29.15 -1.13 -19.15
N LEU A 7 28.64 -1.87 -20.13
CA LEU A 7 27.41 -2.67 -19.97
C LEU A 7 27.56 -3.74 -18.87
N SER A 8 28.71 -4.42 -18.79
CA SER A 8 29.01 -5.40 -17.73
C SER A 8 28.98 -4.74 -16.35
N ALA A 9 29.63 -3.58 -16.19
CA ALA A 9 29.63 -2.85 -14.92
C ALA A 9 28.22 -2.39 -14.50
N MET A 10 27.35 -2.03 -15.45
CA MET A 10 25.93 -1.73 -15.18
C MET A 10 25.16 -2.98 -14.73
N ILE A 11 25.41 -4.14 -15.34
CA ILE A 11 24.81 -5.43 -14.94
C ILE A 11 25.27 -5.83 -13.53
N ASP A 12 26.57 -5.72 -13.23
CA ASP A 12 27.11 -6.01 -11.90
C ASP A 12 26.53 -5.08 -10.82
N SER A 13 26.28 -3.81 -11.16
CA SER A 13 25.60 -2.84 -10.29
C SER A 13 24.13 -3.20 -10.06
N LEU A 14 23.42 -3.64 -11.12
CA LEU A 14 22.03 -4.09 -11.03
C LEU A 14 21.88 -5.33 -10.15
N ILE A 15 22.79 -6.30 -10.29
CA ILE A 15 22.84 -7.52 -9.46
C ILE A 15 23.00 -7.15 -7.99
N LYS A 16 24.01 -6.34 -7.64
CA LYS A 16 24.26 -5.89 -6.25
C LYS A 16 23.08 -5.13 -5.66
N CYS A 17 22.40 -4.31 -6.46
CA CYS A 17 21.19 -3.61 -6.04
C CYS A 17 20.05 -4.61 -5.73
N GLY A 18 19.86 -5.63 -6.56
CA GLY A 18 18.89 -6.70 -6.33
C GLY A 18 19.21 -7.56 -5.10
N GLU A 19 20.49 -7.87 -4.87
CA GLU A 19 20.96 -8.59 -3.67
C GLU A 19 20.69 -7.78 -2.40
N SER A 20 21.07 -6.50 -2.38
CA SER A 20 20.83 -5.60 -1.23
C SER A 20 19.32 -5.37 -0.97
N LEU A 21 18.50 -5.28 -2.02
CA LEU A 21 17.04 -5.21 -1.89
C LEU A 21 16.46 -6.50 -1.30
N ALA A 22 16.97 -7.67 -1.72
CA ALA A 22 16.55 -8.97 -1.21
C ALA A 22 16.99 -9.19 0.26
N GLU A 23 18.19 -8.73 0.63
CA GLU A 23 18.69 -8.73 2.01
C GLU A 23 17.84 -7.83 2.90
N THR A 24 17.59 -6.58 2.47
CA THR A 24 16.70 -5.64 3.18
C THR A 24 15.30 -6.21 3.35
N GLY A 25 14.74 -6.85 2.33
CA GLY A 25 13.44 -7.52 2.40
C GLY A 25 13.40 -8.70 3.38
N ARG A 26 14.52 -9.42 3.56
CA ARG A 26 14.65 -10.48 4.57
C ARG A 26 14.75 -9.89 5.97
N ALA A 27 15.58 -8.87 6.18
CA ALA A 27 15.74 -8.20 7.47
C ALA A 27 14.42 -7.54 7.92
N LEU A 28 13.66 -6.91 7.02
CA LEU A 28 12.32 -6.42 7.31
C LEU A 28 11.36 -7.56 7.67
N LYS A 29 11.39 -8.67 6.93
CA LYS A 29 10.56 -9.84 7.26
C LYS A 29 10.90 -10.39 8.64
N GLU A 30 12.19 -10.50 8.99
CA GLU A 30 12.67 -10.95 10.29
C GLU A 30 12.19 -10.03 11.41
N PHE A 31 12.41 -8.71 11.28
CA PHE A 31 11.97 -7.69 12.23
C PHE A 31 10.46 -7.73 12.54
N TYR A 32 9.61 -8.00 11.55
CA TYR A 32 8.16 -8.16 11.75
C TYR A 32 7.75 -9.60 12.13
N SER A 33 8.60 -10.61 11.93
CA SER A 33 8.36 -12.00 12.36
C SER A 33 8.84 -12.27 13.79
N GLU A 34 9.78 -11.51 14.33
CA GLU A 34 10.25 -11.64 15.73
C GLU A 34 9.16 -11.37 16.78
N SER A 35 8.01 -10.80 16.40
CA SER A 35 6.82 -10.70 17.26
C SER A 35 5.91 -11.95 17.21
N THR A 36 6.22 -12.96 16.39
CA THR A 36 5.46 -14.22 16.26
C THR A 36 6.42 -15.39 16.09
N GLU A 37 6.85 -15.96 17.22
CA GLU A 37 7.61 -17.20 17.24
C GLU A 37 6.78 -18.36 16.67
N GLU A 38 6.96 -18.71 15.39
CA GLU A 38 6.81 -20.08 14.92
C GLU A 38 7.64 -20.35 13.65
N THR A 39 8.65 -21.21 13.84
CA THR A 39 9.50 -21.76 12.76
C THR A 39 8.97 -23.18 12.38
N PRO A 40 9.58 -23.91 11.43
CA PRO A 40 9.29 -23.74 10.00
C PRO A 40 8.90 -25.06 9.31
N VAL A 41 7.97 -25.06 8.33
CA VAL A 41 7.73 -26.25 7.50
C VAL A 41 7.83 -25.96 6.01
N LYS A 42 8.65 -26.80 5.34
CA LYS A 42 8.93 -26.83 3.89
C LYS A 42 7.78 -27.56 3.14
N PRO A 43 7.82 -27.80 1.82
CA PRO A 43 6.74 -27.34 0.94
C PRO A 43 5.91 -28.49 0.38
N GLU A 44 4.66 -28.66 0.84
CA GLU A 44 3.74 -29.62 0.23
C GLU A 44 2.61 -28.96 -0.57
N LYS A 45 2.66 -29.21 -1.88
CA LYS A 45 1.52 -29.04 -2.79
C LYS A 45 0.36 -29.93 -2.33
N LYS A 46 -0.72 -29.33 -1.83
CA LYS A 46 -2.09 -29.52 -2.36
C LYS A 46 -3.11 -28.64 -1.61
N ALA A 47 -3.90 -27.92 -2.41
CA ALA A 47 -5.28 -27.46 -2.17
C ALA A 47 -5.71 -27.10 -0.72
N LYS A 48 -6.40 -25.98 -0.48
CA LYS A 48 -7.64 -25.61 -1.19
C LYS A 48 -8.16 -24.26 -0.66
N LYS A 49 -8.44 -23.27 -1.54
CA LYS A 49 -9.22 -22.03 -1.27
C LYS A 49 -8.63 -21.08 -0.19
N GLN A 50 -9.11 -19.85 0.05
CA GLN A 50 -10.20 -19.04 -0.55
C GLN A 50 -9.80 -17.55 -0.45
N GLU A 51 -9.88 -16.67 -1.45
CA GLU A 51 -9.96 -16.86 -2.92
C GLU A 51 -9.58 -15.51 -3.63
N SER A 52 -9.30 -15.57 -4.94
CA SER A 52 -9.78 -14.63 -5.99
C SER A 52 -9.40 -13.13 -6.10
N SER A 53 -8.92 -12.79 -7.31
CA SER A 53 -9.15 -11.52 -8.03
C SER A 53 -10.65 -11.20 -8.23
N PRO A 54 -11.05 -10.09 -8.88
CA PRO A 54 -12.20 -9.28 -8.47
C PRO A 54 -13.55 -10.03 -8.49
N SER A 55 -14.32 -9.89 -7.40
CA SER A 55 -15.71 -10.32 -7.34
C SER A 55 -16.61 -9.13 -7.02
N GLU A 56 -17.40 -8.71 -8.00
CA GLU A 56 -18.66 -8.01 -7.72
C GLU A 56 -19.57 -8.95 -6.93
N ALA A 57 -19.76 -8.69 -5.64
CA ALA A 57 -20.81 -9.31 -4.86
C ALA A 57 -21.25 -8.33 -3.78
N THR A 58 -22.50 -7.90 -3.87
CA THR A 58 -23.21 -6.91 -3.06
C THR A 58 -23.08 -7.15 -1.54
N ALA A 59 -21.97 -6.68 -0.98
CA ALA A 59 -21.72 -6.45 0.43
C ALA A 59 -20.95 -5.14 0.53
N GLU A 60 -21.33 -4.30 1.49
CA GLU A 60 -20.79 -2.96 1.74
C GLU A 60 -19.27 -2.93 1.52
N LYS A 61 -18.79 -2.08 0.58
CA LYS A 61 -17.36 -1.98 0.21
C LYS A 61 -16.54 -1.52 1.42
N GLN A 62 -16.11 -2.46 2.26
CA GLN A 62 -15.17 -2.20 3.34
C GLN A 62 -13.78 -2.07 2.75
N TYR A 63 -13.42 -0.85 2.36
CA TYR A 63 -12.07 -0.50 1.94
C TYR A 63 -11.07 -0.85 3.05
N SER A 64 -9.89 -1.37 2.69
CA SER A 64 -8.82 -1.52 3.68
C SER A 64 -8.28 -0.15 4.10
N LYS A 65 -7.86 -0.01 5.36
CA LYS A 65 -7.22 1.20 5.89
C LYS A 65 -5.99 1.63 5.07
N GLU A 66 -5.28 0.67 4.49
CA GLU A 66 -4.14 0.94 3.60
C GLU A 66 -4.59 1.52 2.24
N GLU A 67 -5.69 0.99 1.71
CA GLU A 67 -6.28 1.39 0.43
C GLU A 67 -6.83 2.81 0.51
N VAL A 68 -7.60 3.11 1.56
CA VAL A 68 -8.10 4.47 1.84
C VAL A 68 -6.95 5.45 2.06
N ARG A 69 -5.89 5.05 2.78
CA ARG A 69 -4.68 5.88 2.97
C ARG A 69 -4.02 6.18 1.62
N GLY A 70 -3.98 5.20 0.71
CA GLY A 70 -3.48 5.37 -0.66
C GLY A 70 -4.33 6.35 -1.47
N ILE A 71 -5.66 6.20 -1.45
CA ILE A 71 -6.60 7.10 -2.15
C ILE A 71 -6.51 8.52 -1.61
N LEU A 72 -6.57 8.69 -0.28
CA LEU A 72 -6.39 9.97 0.40
C LEU A 72 -5.07 10.64 0.02
N ALA A 73 -3.95 9.91 0.08
CA ALA A 73 -2.64 10.45 -0.26
C ALA A 73 -2.54 10.81 -1.75
N LYS A 74 -3.08 9.99 -2.65
CA LYS A 74 -3.12 10.27 -4.08
C LYS A 74 -3.92 11.54 -4.36
N LYS A 75 -5.13 11.66 -3.80
CA LYS A 75 -6.00 12.83 -3.97
C LYS A 75 -5.42 14.10 -3.35
N ALA A 76 -4.84 14.00 -2.15
CA ALA A 76 -4.19 15.11 -1.47
C ALA A 76 -2.90 15.61 -2.14
N ASN A 77 -2.32 14.85 -3.09
CA ASN A 77 -1.21 15.28 -3.94
C ASN A 77 -1.63 15.53 -5.41
N GLU A 78 -2.91 15.34 -5.75
CA GLU A 78 -3.47 15.69 -7.06
C GLU A 78 -3.56 17.22 -7.18
N ALA A 79 -3.49 17.74 -8.42
CA ALA A 79 -3.45 19.17 -8.74
C ALA A 79 -2.43 19.96 -7.88
N ASP A 80 -1.16 19.53 -7.90
CA ASP A 80 -0.05 20.13 -7.12
C ASP A 80 -0.31 20.22 -5.60
N GLY A 81 -1.14 19.32 -5.07
CA GLY A 81 -1.50 19.24 -3.66
C GLY A 81 -2.60 20.21 -3.23
N ARG A 82 -3.35 20.78 -4.18
CA ARG A 82 -4.46 21.72 -3.95
C ARG A 82 -5.55 21.15 -3.05
N PHE A 83 -5.93 19.89 -3.26
CA PHE A 83 -6.93 19.20 -2.44
C PHE A 83 -6.45 18.78 -1.04
N LYS A 84 -5.18 19.00 -0.67
CA LYS A 84 -4.62 18.56 0.63
C LYS A 84 -5.37 19.13 1.83
N ALA A 85 -5.86 20.37 1.72
CA ALA A 85 -6.65 21.01 2.76
C ALA A 85 -8.06 20.41 2.86
N ASP A 86 -8.72 20.20 1.72
CA ASP A 86 -10.07 19.64 1.64
C ASP A 86 -10.09 18.17 2.10
N VAL A 87 -9.13 17.36 1.63
CA VAL A 87 -8.96 15.98 2.05
C VAL A 87 -8.75 15.89 3.56
N LYS A 88 -7.90 16.75 4.16
CA LYS A 88 -7.74 16.79 5.62
C LYS A 88 -9.03 17.19 6.33
N THR A 89 -9.78 18.15 5.78
CA THR A 89 -11.07 18.59 6.32
C THR A 89 -12.11 17.48 6.28
N ILE A 90 -12.19 16.70 5.19
CA ILE A 90 -13.06 15.53 5.09
C ILE A 90 -12.65 14.48 6.13
N VAL A 91 -11.37 14.11 6.23
CA VAL A 91 -10.90 13.16 7.25
C VAL A 91 -11.25 13.64 8.67
N GLN A 92 -11.20 14.95 8.94
CA GLN A 92 -11.62 15.53 10.23
C GLN A 92 -13.13 15.42 10.50
N LYS A 93 -14.00 15.38 9.48
CA LYS A 93 -15.45 15.12 9.67
C LYS A 93 -15.72 13.71 10.19
N TYR A 94 -14.92 12.74 9.73
CA TYR A 94 -15.11 11.31 10.00
C TYR A 94 -14.22 10.77 11.14
N GLY A 95 -13.21 11.53 11.59
CA GLY A 95 -12.27 11.10 12.62
C GLY A 95 -11.70 12.26 13.42
N ASN A 96 -11.85 12.20 14.75
CA ASN A 96 -11.61 13.33 15.67
C ASN A 96 -10.17 13.89 15.71
N GLY A 97 -9.18 13.25 15.09
CA GLY A 97 -7.81 13.77 14.96
C GLY A 97 -7.43 14.25 13.55
N GLY A 98 -8.30 14.12 12.55
CA GLY A 98 -7.95 14.40 11.15
C GLY A 98 -6.95 13.40 10.55
N SER A 99 -6.87 12.21 11.15
CA SER A 99 -6.08 11.08 10.69
C SER A 99 -7.02 9.90 10.42
N LEU A 100 -6.71 9.12 9.38
CA LEU A 100 -7.40 7.86 9.09
C LEU A 100 -7.25 6.83 10.24
N THR A 101 -6.34 7.07 11.20
CA THR A 101 -6.27 6.27 12.43
C THR A 101 -7.55 6.30 13.24
N ASP A 102 -8.27 7.43 13.19
CA ASP A 102 -9.38 7.77 14.09
C ASP A 102 -10.75 7.72 13.39
N VAL A 103 -10.75 7.28 12.13
CA VAL A 103 -11.95 7.06 11.31
C VAL A 103 -12.35 5.58 11.39
N ASP A 104 -13.63 5.31 11.62
CA ASP A 104 -14.18 3.96 11.67
C ASP A 104 -14.20 3.28 10.28
N PRO A 105 -13.94 1.96 10.18
CA PRO A 105 -13.93 1.26 8.88
C PRO A 105 -15.26 1.30 8.11
N LYS A 106 -16.37 1.58 8.81
CA LYS A 106 -17.70 1.75 8.21
C LYS A 106 -17.80 3.04 7.39
N ASP A 107 -17.10 4.09 7.84
CA ASP A 107 -17.13 5.41 7.22
C ASP A 107 -16.12 5.56 6.08
N TYR A 108 -15.18 4.62 5.94
CA TYR A 108 -14.19 4.60 4.86
C TYR A 108 -14.83 4.70 3.47
N ALA A 109 -15.96 4.04 3.23
CA ALA A 109 -16.66 4.12 1.94
C ALA A 109 -17.23 5.51 1.65
N ALA A 110 -17.81 6.17 2.67
CA ALA A 110 -18.33 7.53 2.55
C ALA A 110 -17.19 8.55 2.37
N LEU A 111 -16.13 8.42 3.18
CA LEU A 111 -14.95 9.27 3.14
C LEU A 111 -14.21 9.16 1.80
N VAL A 112 -14.03 7.95 1.23
CA VAL A 112 -13.46 7.78 -0.12
C VAL A 112 -14.33 8.47 -1.16
N THR A 113 -15.65 8.28 -1.11
CA THR A 113 -16.59 8.87 -2.07
C THR A 113 -16.55 10.41 -2.03
N GLU A 114 -16.52 11.02 -0.84
CA GLU A 114 -16.46 12.48 -0.68
C GLU A 114 -15.10 13.05 -1.11
N VAL A 115 -14.01 12.31 -0.88
CA VAL A 115 -12.65 12.65 -1.33
C VAL A 115 -12.51 12.55 -2.85
N GLU A 116 -13.02 11.48 -3.47
CA GLU A 116 -13.01 11.31 -4.93
C GLU A 116 -13.88 12.36 -5.64
N GLY A 117 -14.99 12.78 -4.99
CA GLY A 117 -15.88 13.85 -5.44
C GLY A 117 -15.26 15.27 -5.42
N LEU A 118 -14.06 15.46 -4.87
CA LEU A 118 -13.32 16.72 -5.00
C LEU A 118 -12.84 16.92 -6.43
N THR A 119 -13.60 17.68 -7.21
CA THR A 119 -13.20 18.19 -8.54
C THR A 119 -12.80 19.66 -8.44
N ASP A 120 -11.75 20.07 -9.14
CA ASP A 120 -11.49 21.50 -9.37
C ASP A 120 -12.70 22.11 -10.11
N ALA A 121 -13.18 23.25 -9.60
CA ALA A 121 -14.35 23.98 -10.10
C ALA A 121 -13.92 25.27 -10.82
#